data_AF-A0A948C5G3-F1
#
_entry.id   AF-A0A948C5G3-F1
#
_cell.length_a   1.000
_cell.length_b   1.000
_cell.length_c   1.000
_cell.angle_alpha   90.00
_cell.angle_beta   90.00
_cell.angle_gamma   90.00
#
_symmetry.space_group_name_H-M   'P 1'
#
loop_
_entity.id
_entity.type
_entity.pdbx_description
1 polymer ?
#
loop_
_entity_poly.entity_id
_entity_poly.type
_entity_poly.pdbx_seq_one_letter_code
_entity_poly.pdbx_strand_id
1 'polypeptide(L)' 'MMDLAEQSQDAEIFLFLANMHAMTSIHDGQTLRQNSINILKLYAACGVDLSRFVIYNPADVPGHAQLNRVLTCITHM' A
#
# COMPACT_ATOMS: atom_id res chain seq x y z
N MET A 1 2.77 12.44 -8.44
CA MET A 1 1.72 11.54 -7.89
C MET A 1 0.37 12.24 -7.89
N MET A 2 0.28 13.44 -7.32
CA MET A 2 -0.94 14.27 -7.40
C MET A 2 -1.27 14.71 -8.82
N ASP A 3 -0.28 15.08 -9.62
CA ASP A 3 -0.52 15.46 -11.03
C ASP A 3 -1.11 14.30 -11.87
N LEU A 4 -0.71 13.06 -11.56
CA LEU A 4 -1.25 11.85 -12.18
C LEU A 4 -2.72 11.61 -11.79
N ALA A 5 -3.07 11.95 -10.55
CA ALA A 5 -4.44 11.86 -10.06
C ALA A 5 -5.34 12.97 -10.62
N GLU A 6 -4.80 14.16 -10.85
CA GLU A 6 -5.53 15.24 -11.52
C GLU A 6 -5.79 14.93 -12.99
N GLN A 7 -4.85 14.29 -13.69
CA GLN A 7 -5.01 13.91 -15.10
C GLN A 7 -6.04 12.81 -15.33
N SER A 8 -6.36 12.01 -14.32
CA SER A 8 -7.31 10.88 -14.43
C SER A 8 -8.50 11.10 -13.50
N GLN A 9 -9.40 12.01 -13.87
CA GLN A 9 -10.57 12.36 -13.05
C GLN A 9 -11.52 11.17 -12.80
N ASP A 10 -11.61 10.24 -13.76
CA ASP A 10 -12.48 9.06 -13.67
C ASP A 10 -11.79 7.81 -13.08
N ALA A 11 -10.51 7.89 -12.72
CA ALA A 11 -9.77 6.73 -12.23
C ALA A 11 -9.94 6.54 -10.71
N GLU A 12 -10.21 5.30 -10.29
CA GLU A 12 -10.06 4.89 -8.90
C GLU A 12 -8.57 4.70 -8.58
N ILE A 13 -8.09 5.39 -7.54
CA ILE A 13 -6.68 5.36 -7.18
C ILE A 13 -6.50 4.61 -5.87
N PHE A 14 -5.69 3.56 -5.92
CA PHE A 14 -5.37 2.71 -4.79
C PHE A 14 -3.95 3.00 -4.29
N LEU A 15 -3.83 3.41 -3.03
CA LEU A 15 -2.55 3.63 -2.36
C LEU A 15 -2.37 2.58 -1.28
N PHE A 16 -1.46 1.64 -1.50
CA PHE A 16 -1.19 0.60 -0.52
C PHE A 16 0.01 0.96 0.37
N LEU A 17 -0.15 0.74 1.68
CA LEU A 17 0.94 0.83 2.65
C LEU A 17 1.78 -0.45 2.54
N ALA A 18 2.98 -0.39 1.97
CA ALA A 18 3.81 -1.55 1.63
C ALA A 18 4.42 -2.31 2.84
N ASN A 19 3.64 -2.62 3.87
CA ASN A 19 4.13 -3.26 5.09
C ASN A 19 4.57 -4.72 4.88
N MET A 20 3.85 -5.51 4.07
CA MET A 20 4.19 -6.91 3.80
C MET A 20 5.52 -7.04 3.08
N HIS A 21 5.82 -6.11 2.18
CA HIS A 21 7.10 -6.04 1.50
C HIS A 21 8.20 -5.62 2.47
N ALA A 22 7.93 -4.64 3.33
CA ALA A 22 8.88 -4.17 4.34
C ALA A 22 9.25 -5.26 5.36
N MET A 23 8.35 -6.21 5.68
CA MET A 23 8.62 -7.33 6.58
C MET A 23 9.77 -8.25 6.13
N THR A 24 10.12 -8.25 4.83
CA THR A 24 11.26 -9.05 4.33
C THR A 24 12.61 -8.57 4.85
N SER A 25 12.69 -7.31 5.33
CA SER A 25 13.91 -6.68 5.81
C SER A 25 13.78 -6.16 7.25
N ILE A 26 12.62 -5.60 7.61
CA ILE A 26 12.34 -5.04 8.94
C ILE A 26 11.54 -6.07 9.76
N HIS A 27 12.14 -6.54 10.85
CA HIS A 27 11.55 -7.59 11.70
C HIS A 27 10.96 -7.05 13.01
N ASP A 28 11.29 -5.81 13.40
CA ASP A 28 10.69 -5.16 14.57
C ASP A 28 9.29 -4.61 14.25
N GLY A 29 8.29 -5.16 14.93
CA GLY A 29 6.88 -4.79 14.73
C GLY A 29 6.56 -3.36 15.13
N GLN A 30 7.24 -2.79 16.13
CA GLN A 30 7.03 -1.39 16.52
C GLN A 30 7.51 -0.44 15.44
N THR A 31 8.72 -0.66 14.92
CA THR A 31 9.28 0.09 13.79
C THR A 31 8.37 0.00 12.57
N LEU A 32 7.90 -1.21 12.22
CA LEU A 32 7.01 -1.39 11.07
C LEU A 32 5.72 -0.57 11.22
N ARG A 33 5.07 -0.65 12.39
CA ARG A 33 3.86 0.12 12.70
C ARG A 33 4.10 1.62 12.63
N GLN A 34 5.19 2.09 13.21
CA GLN A 34 5.52 3.52 13.22
C GLN A 34 5.76 4.03 11.80
N ASN A 35 6.46 3.25 10.97
CA ASN A 35 6.70 3.58 9.56
C ASN A 35 5.39 3.64 8.75
N SER A 36 4.46 2.70 8.97
CA SER A 36 3.14 2.75 8.32
C SER A 36 2.37 4.03 8.67
N ILE A 37 2.39 4.44 9.95
CA ILE A 37 1.77 5.69 10.39
C ILE A 37 2.47 6.91 9.77
N ASN A 38 3.80 6.90 9.67
CA ASN A 38 4.56 7.99 9.07
C ASN A 38 4.26 8.16 7.59
N ILE A 39 4.11 7.07 6.84
CA ILE A 39 3.70 7.10 5.42
C ILE A 39 2.28 7.67 5.30
N LEU A 40 1.34 7.25 6.15
CA LEU A 40 -0.01 7.79 6.15
C LEU A 40 -0.02 9.31 6.42
N LYS A 41 0.78 9.77 7.39
CA LYS A 41 0.97 11.19 7.67
C LYS A 41 1.59 11.93 6.49
N LEU A 42 2.55 11.32 5.78
CA LEU A 42 3.15 11.89 4.59
C LEU A 42 2.10 12.08 3.49
N TYR A 43 1.24 11.09 3.25
CA TYR A 43 0.14 11.24 2.29
C TYR A 43 -0.81 12.37 2.67
N ALA A 44 -1.20 12.46 3.95
CA ALA A 44 -2.01 13.57 4.44
C ALA A 44 -1.31 14.93 4.26
N ALA A 45 -0.01 15.01 4.55
CA ALA A 45 0.80 16.23 4.41
C ALA A 45 1.00 16.65 2.95
N CYS A 46 1.08 15.68 2.03
CA CYS A 46 1.08 15.96 0.60
C CYS A 46 -0.26 16.50 0.11
N GLY A 47 -1.35 16.34 0.89
CA GLY A 47 -2.70 16.81 0.54
C GLY A 47 -3.55 15.77 -0.18
N VAL A 48 -3.24 14.47 0.00
CA VAL A 48 -4.01 13.40 -0.65
C VAL A 48 -5.46 13.48 -0.21
N ASP A 49 -6.36 13.64 -1.17
CA ASP A 49 -7.80 13.73 -0.95
C ASP A 49 -8.38 12.32 -0.66
N LEU A 50 -8.73 12.06 0.60
CA LEU A 50 -9.27 10.77 1.02
C LEU A 50 -10.62 10.40 0.37
N SER A 51 -11.29 11.33 -0.32
CA SER A 51 -12.50 11.03 -1.09
C SER A 51 -12.22 10.41 -2.46
N ARG A 52 -10.99 10.59 -2.99
CA ARG A 52 -10.58 10.11 -4.31
C ARG A 52 -9.65 8.91 -4.26
N PHE A 53 -8.98 8.68 -3.13
CA PHE A 53 -7.98 7.63 -2.98
C PHE A 53 -8.41 6.59 -1.94
N VAL A 54 -8.29 5.32 -2.31
CA VAL A 54 -8.44 4.21 -1.38
C VAL A 54 -7.06 3.90 -0.79
N ILE A 55 -6.86 4.28 0.47
CA ILE A 55 -5.64 3.95 1.21
C ILE A 55 -5.89 2.68 2.02
N TYR A 56 -5.04 1.66 1.84
CA TYR A 56 -5.20 0.39 2.55
C TYR A 56 -3.87 -0.26 2.90
N ASN A 57 -3.93 -1.19 3.84
CA ASN A 57 -2.82 -2.02 4.24
C ASN A 57 -3.02 -3.44 3.65
N PRO A 58 -2.11 -3.95 2.81
CA PRO A 58 -2.23 -5.28 2.20
C PRO A 58 -2.32 -6.42 3.21
N ALA A 59 -1.74 -6.27 4.40
CA ALA A 59 -1.85 -7.28 5.45
C ALA A 59 -3.31 -7.45 5.96
N ASP A 60 -4.13 -6.42 5.82
CA ASP A 60 -5.55 -6.44 6.22
C ASP A 60 -6.46 -7.01 5.11
N VAL A 61 -5.91 -7.33 3.93
CA VAL A 61 -6.64 -7.88 2.78
C VAL A 61 -6.07 -9.27 2.44
N PRO A 62 -6.65 -10.36 2.99
CA PRO A 62 -6.12 -11.72 2.84
C PRO A 62 -5.91 -12.17 1.38
N GLY A 63 -6.69 -11.59 0.45
CA GLY A 63 -6.59 -11.85 -0.98
C GLY A 63 -5.19 -11.62 -1.55
N HIS A 64 -4.40 -10.69 -1.01
CA HIS A 64 -3.02 -10.47 -1.46
C HIS A 64 -2.13 -11.69 -1.21
N ALA A 65 -2.17 -12.26 -0.01
CA ALA A 65 -1.38 -13.43 0.34
C ALA A 65 -1.84 -14.69 -0.43
N GLN A 66 -3.15 -14.85 -0.58
CA GLN A 66 -3.74 -15.97 -1.31
C GLN A 66 -3.41 -15.92 -2.80
N LEU A 67 -3.53 -14.75 -3.44
CA LEU A 67 -3.18 -14.58 -4.84
C LEU A 67 -1.68 -14.79 -5.05
N ASN A 68 -0.83 -14.25 -4.18
CA ASN A 68 0.61 -14.48 -4.25
C ASN A 68 0.95 -15.99 -4.22
N ARG A 69 0.25 -16.78 -3.40
CA ARG A 69 0.44 -18.24 -3.35
C ARG A 69 0.16 -18.92 -4.69
N VAL A 70 -0.90 -18.50 -5.39
CA VAL A 70 -1.25 -19.00 -6.73
C VAL A 70 -0.21 -18.55 -7.76
N LEU A 71 0.17 -17.28 -7.75
CA LEU A 71 1.16 -16.71 -8.68
C LEU A 71 2.52 -17.41 -8.54
N THR A 72 2.92 -17.75 -7.32
CA THR A 72 4.16 -18.49 -7.04
C THR A 72 4.14 -19.90 -7.65
N CYS A 73 2.98 -20.52 -7.85
CA CYS A 73 2.89 -21.83 -8.52
C CYS A 73 3.08 -21.75 -10.04
N ILE A 74 2.92 -20.57 -10.65
CA ILE A 74 2.95 -20.38 -12.10
C ILE A 74 4.09 -19.47 -12.56
N THR A 75 4.91 -19.00 -11.61
CA THR A 75 6.07 -18.14 -11.85
C THR A 75 7.31 -18.86 -11.36
N HIS A 76 8.34 -18.97 -12.20
CA HIS A 76 9.64 -19.44 -11.74
C HIS A 76 10.30 -18.36 -10.88
N MET A 77 10.65 -18.72 -9.65
CA MET A 77 11.55 -17.95 -8.79
C MET A 77 13.00 -18.35 -9.04
#